data_AF-A0A268HAU8-F1
#
_entry.id   AF-A0A268HAU8-F1
#
_cell.length_a   1.000
_cell.length_b   1.000
_cell.length_c   1.000
_cell.angle_alpha   90.00
_cell.angle_beta   90.00
_cell.angle_gamma   90.00
#
_symmetry.space_group_name_H-M   'P 1'
#
loop_
_entity.id
_entity.type
_entity.pdbx_description
1 polymer ?
#
loop_
_entity_poly.entity_id
_entity_poly.type
_entity_poly.pdbx_seq_one_letter_code
_entity_poly.pdbx_strand_id
1 'polypeptide(L)' 'MSKEKETAELRRERLRQEEIKRNPTGNVSDAFNRSDSGNLVDLVGGLSWKVTGVILLVLIGVITAFIFLR' A
#
# COMPACT_ATOMS: atom_id res chain seq x y z
N MET A 1 -2.17 17.47 -46.53
CA MET A 1 -1.96 16.80 -45.24
C MET A 1 -1.82 17.85 -44.16
N SER A 2 -2.94 18.23 -43.54
CA SER A 2 -2.96 19.19 -42.45
C SER A 2 -2.39 18.50 -41.22
N LYS A 3 -1.17 18.87 -40.82
CA LYS A 3 -0.67 18.52 -39.49
C LYS A 3 -1.55 19.27 -38.49
N GLU A 4 -2.59 18.60 -38.01
CA GLU A 4 -3.36 19.02 -36.85
C GLU A 4 -2.34 19.38 -35.77
N LYS A 5 -2.29 20.66 -35.42
CA LYS A 5 -1.47 21.12 -34.31
C LYS A 5 -2.15 20.58 -33.04
N GLU A 6 -1.80 19.35 -32.65
CA GLU A 6 -2.19 18.83 -31.34
C GLU A 6 -1.79 19.86 -30.29
N THR A 7 -2.77 20.35 -29.53
CA THR A 7 -2.52 21.19 -28.37
C THR A 7 -1.57 20.45 -27.43
N ALA A 8 -0.69 21.17 -26.73
CA ALA A 8 0.30 20.55 -25.85
C ALA A 8 -0.33 19.58 -24.82
N GLU A 9 -1.56 19.84 -24.41
CA GLU A 9 -2.37 18.97 -23.54
C GLU A 9 -2.75 17.64 -24.22
N LEU A 10 -3.22 17.69 -25.46
CA LEU A 10 -3.58 16.51 -26.26
C LEU A 10 -2.38 15.60 -26.47
N ARG A 11 -1.22 16.19 -26.77
CA ARG A 11 0.03 15.44 -26.93
C ARG A 11 0.47 14.77 -25.63
N ARG A 12 0.30 15.44 -24.49
CA ARG A 12 0.60 14.86 -23.17
C ARG A 12 -0.34 13.70 -22.84
N GLU A 13 -1.64 13.87 -23.09
CA GLU A 13 -2.65 12.84 -22.83
C GLU A 13 -2.40 11.60 -23.69
N ARG A 14 -2.04 11.79 -24.96
CA ARG A 14 -1.66 10.71 -25.87
C ARG A 14 -0.45 9.93 -25.37
N LEU A 15 0.61 10.63 -24.94
CA LEU A 15 1.82 9.97 -24.40
C LEU A 15 1.49 9.18 -23.12
N ARG A 16 0.63 9.73 -22.25
CA ARG A 16 0.15 9.03 -21.05
C ARG A 16 -0.61 7.74 -21.40
N GLN A 17 -1.46 7.79 -22.43
CA GLN A 17 -2.18 6.61 -22.92
C GLN A 17 -1.24 5.57 -23.56
N GLU A 18 -0.23 6.01 -24.31
CA GLU A 18 0.78 5.12 -24.90
C GLU A 18 1.65 4.46 -23.82
N GLU A 19 1.97 5.16 -22.73
CA GLU A 19 2.66 4.62 -21.57
C GLU A 19 1.83 3.55 -20.83
N ILE A 20 0.56 3.83 -20.55
CA ILE A 20 -0.35 2.86 -19.91
C ILE A 20 -0.48 1.57 -20.75
N LYS A 21 -0.56 1.70 -22.08
CA LYS A 21 -0.65 0.55 -22.99
C LYS A 21 0.65 -0.25 -23.08
N ARG A 22 1.81 0.42 -23.04
CA ARG A 22 3.13 -0.23 -23.10
C ARG A 22 3.58 -0.81 -21.77
N ASN A 23 3.18 -0.21 -20.65
CA ASN A 23 3.56 -0.63 -19.31
C ASN A 23 2.35 -0.74 -18.36
N PRO A 24 1.42 -1.67 -18.64
CA PRO A 24 0.24 -1.88 -17.79
C PRO A 24 0.62 -2.34 -16.37
N THR A 25 1.76 -3.02 -16.24
CA THR A 25 2.26 -3.54 -14.96
C THR A 25 2.94 -2.47 -14.11
N GLY A 26 3.37 -1.33 -14.68
CA GLY A 26 4.04 -0.26 -13.92
C GLY A 26 3.15 0.37 -12.86
N ASN A 27 1.89 0.67 -13.20
CA ASN A 27 0.91 1.18 -12.23
C ASN A 27 0.55 0.13 -11.17
N VAL A 28 0.56 -1.14 -11.57
CA VAL A 28 0.27 -2.26 -10.67
C VAL A 28 1.44 -2.47 -9.70
N SER A 29 2.70 -2.45 -10.16
CA SER A 29 3.86 -2.57 -9.26
C SER A 29 3.97 -1.39 -8.31
N ASP A 30 3.62 -0.18 -8.75
CA ASP A 30 3.60 1.00 -7.89
C ASP A 30 2.47 0.91 -6.84
N ALA A 31 1.30 0.42 -7.24
CA ALA A 31 0.19 0.13 -6.32
C ALA A 31 0.50 -1.03 -5.35
N PHE A 32 1.25 -2.06 -5.79
CA PHE A 32 1.69 -3.16 -4.94
C PHE A 32 2.79 -2.72 -3.97
N ASN A 33 3.81 -1.98 -4.42
CA ASN A 33 4.82 -1.40 -3.53
C ASN A 33 4.20 -0.44 -2.51
N ARG A 34 3.15 0.29 -2.89
CA ARG A 34 2.36 1.10 -1.96
C ARG A 34 1.47 0.25 -1.04
N SER A 35 0.90 -0.85 -1.50
CA SER A 35 0.04 -1.72 -0.69
C SER A 35 0.82 -2.66 0.23
N ASP A 36 2.08 -2.97 -0.06
CA ASP A 36 2.98 -3.69 0.85
C ASP A 36 3.34 -2.82 2.08
N SER A 37 3.12 -1.49 1.98
CA SER A 37 3.08 -0.58 3.12
C SER A 37 1.70 -0.47 3.79
N GLY A 38 0.75 -1.37 3.49
CA GLY A 38 -0.46 -1.68 4.28
C GLY A 38 -0.11 -2.41 5.58
N ASN A 39 0.89 -1.84 6.23
CA ASN A 39 1.88 -2.40 7.11
C ASN A 39 1.26 -2.62 8.48
N LEU A 40 1.64 -3.69 9.18
CA LEU A 40 1.34 -3.85 10.61
C LEU A 40 1.68 -2.57 11.39
N VAL A 41 2.68 -1.81 10.93
CA VAL A 41 3.04 -0.48 11.42
C VAL A 41 1.92 0.57 11.29
N ASP A 42 1.12 0.56 10.23
CA ASP A 42 -0.01 1.49 10.06
C ASP A 42 -1.19 1.10 10.98
N LEU A 43 -1.36 -0.20 11.24
CA LEU A 43 -2.32 -0.69 12.25
C LEU A 43 -1.85 -0.40 13.68
N VAL A 44 -0.56 -0.59 13.97
CA VAL A 44 0.09 -0.30 15.27
C VAL A 44 0.28 1.19 15.50
N GLY A 45 0.31 1.99 14.43
CA GLY A 45 0.36 3.46 14.46
C GLY A 45 -1.03 4.10 14.51
N GLY A 46 -2.02 3.49 13.85
CA GLY A 46 -3.43 3.90 13.91
C GLY A 46 -4.10 3.51 15.24
N LEU A 47 -3.74 2.37 15.82
CA LEU A 47 -3.95 2.12 17.24
C LEU A 47 -2.86 2.85 18.04
N SER A 48 -3.20 3.43 19.17
CA SER A 48 -2.18 3.99 20.05
C SER A 48 -1.18 2.90 20.46
N TRP A 49 0.12 3.12 20.25
CA TRP A 49 1.17 2.14 20.57
C TRP A 49 1.07 1.59 22.02
N LYS A 50 0.56 2.41 22.94
CA LYS A 50 0.29 2.05 24.34
C LYS A 50 -0.75 0.93 24.46
N VAL A 51 -1.85 1.04 23.70
CA VAL A 51 -2.93 0.04 23.70
C VAL A 51 -2.45 -1.26 23.07
N THR A 52 -1.74 -1.15 21.94
CA THR A 52 -1.14 -2.30 21.26
C THR A 52 -0.16 -3.04 22.16
N GLY A 53 0.67 -2.31 22.92
CA GLY A 53 1.60 -2.90 23.90
C GLY A 53 0.89 -3.65 25.03
N VAL A 54 -0.20 -3.10 25.57
CA VAL A 54 -0.98 -3.78 26.63
C VAL A 54 -1.62 -5.06 26.11
N ILE A 55 -2.21 -5.03 24.92
CA ILE A 55 -2.82 -6.22 24.31
C ILE A 55 -1.77 -7.33 24.12
N LEU A 56 -0.56 -6.97 23.68
CA LEU A 56 0.53 -7.91 23.48
C LEU A 56 0.98 -8.57 24.80
N LEU A 57 1.10 -7.78 25.87
CA LEU A 57 1.47 -8.29 27.21
C LEU A 57 0.42 -9.25 27.76
N VAL A 58 -0.87 -8.92 27.61
CA VAL A 58 -1.97 -9.79 28.05
C VAL A 58 -1.95 -11.10 27.26
N LEU A 59 -1.76 -11.04 25.94
CA LEU A 59 -1.71 -12.22 25.08
C LEU A 59 -0.58 -13.18 25.50
N ILE A 60 0.63 -12.65 25.73
CA ILE A 60 1.78 -13.45 26.19
C ILE A 60 1.51 -14.07 27.58
N GLY A 61 0.91 -13.31 28.50
CA GLY A 61 0.55 -13.80 29.83
C GLY A 61 -0.46 -14.95 29.77
N VAL A 62 -1.50 -14.82 28.95
CA VAL A 62 -2.53 -15.86 28.75
C VAL A 62 -1.92 -17.11 28.13
N ILE A 63 -1.07 -16.98 27.10
CA ILE A 63 -0.40 -18.12 26.46
C ILE A 63 0.49 -18.84 27.47
N THR A 64 1.28 -18.09 28.25
CA THR A 64 2.18 -18.66 29.26
C THR A 64 1.39 -19.40 30.34
N ALA A 65 0.31 -18.78 30.84
CA ALA A 65 -0.59 -19.42 31.80
C ALA A 65 -1.23 -20.68 31.21
N PHE A 66 -1.71 -20.64 29.97
CA PHE A 66 -2.34 -21.78 29.31
C PHE A 66 -1.38 -22.96 29.12
N ILE A 67 -0.09 -22.69 28.86
CA ILE A 67 0.95 -23.71 28.75
C ILE A 67 1.28 -24.31 30.13
N PHE A 68 1.36 -23.48 31.17
CA PHE A 68 1.70 -23.93 32.53
C PHE A 68 0.55 -24.58 33.29
N LEU A 69 -0.69 -24.23 32.95
CA LEU A 69 -1.91 -24.73 33.61
C LEU A 69 -2.49 -25.97 32.89
N ARG A 70 -1.80 -26.46 31.86
CA ARG A 70 -2.08 -27.71 31.16
C ARG A 70 -1.21 -28.83 31.71
#